data_AF-A0A0X8D4Q9-F1
#
_entry.id   AF-A0A0X8D4Q9-F1
#
_cell.length_a   1.000
_cell.length_b   1.000
_cell.length_c   1.000
_cell.angle_alpha   90.00
_cell.angle_beta   90.00
_cell.angle_gamma   90.00
#
_symmetry.space_group_name_H-M   'P 1'
#
loop_
_entity.id
_entity.type
_entity.pdbx_description
1 polymer ?
#
loop_
_entity_poly.entity_id
_entity_poly.type
_entity_poly.pdbx_seq_one_letter_code
_entity_poly.pdbx_strand_id
1 'polypeptide(L)'
;MKKKRIVFGACVFFLIAIFLLYKPILNGMAHYLVYPDKKQKSDYIILLGGERDGQRTRKAAELYKAGLAPKIIVSSGAQISWRTTESKEMVALLKQLGVPNEDIILEQKSRSTYENALYTRELLKGKTLHHKRITLVTDNWHTRRSIFIFRKVFMDSGIEVNSVASYSLEKVWLDNWWQDHESTQEILTEWARLVVYWIKY
;
A
#
# COMPACT_ATOMS: atom_id res chain seq x y z
N MET A 1 -4.51 -13.61 -53.06
CA MET A 1 -5.18 -14.54 -52.12
C MET A 1 -4.29 -15.03 -50.96
N LYS A 2 -3.01 -15.41 -51.18
CA LYS A 2 -2.09 -15.88 -50.12
C LYS A 2 -1.91 -14.90 -48.95
N LYS A 3 -1.69 -13.60 -49.22
CA LYS A 3 -1.53 -12.56 -48.18
C LYS A 3 -2.74 -12.45 -47.25
N LYS A 4 -3.97 -12.53 -47.79
CA LYS A 4 -5.21 -12.50 -46.98
C LYS A 4 -5.34 -13.73 -46.06
N ARG A 5 -4.90 -14.92 -46.51
CA ARG A 5 -4.88 -16.14 -45.69
C ARG A 5 -3.84 -16.08 -44.58
N ILE A 6 -2.68 -15.52 -44.85
CA ILE A 6 -1.62 -15.31 -43.83
C ILE A 6 -2.11 -14.34 -42.75
N VAL A 7 -2.68 -13.19 -43.15
CA VAL A 7 -3.24 -12.21 -42.21
C VAL A 7 -4.35 -12.83 -41.37
N PHE A 8 -5.27 -13.57 -41.99
CA PHE A 8 -6.34 -14.25 -41.27
C PHE A 8 -5.80 -15.29 -40.27
N GLY A 9 -4.84 -16.13 -40.69
CA GLY A 9 -4.20 -17.11 -39.81
C GLY A 9 -3.48 -16.46 -38.63
N ALA A 10 -2.80 -15.33 -38.86
CA ALA A 10 -2.17 -14.55 -37.80
C ALA A 10 -3.23 -14.00 -36.82
N CYS A 11 -4.33 -13.41 -37.31
CA CYS A 11 -5.41 -12.93 -36.44
C CYS A 11 -6.00 -14.04 -35.56
N VAL A 12 -6.27 -15.22 -36.13
CA VAL A 12 -6.77 -16.37 -35.37
C VAL A 12 -5.76 -16.83 -34.32
N PHE A 13 -4.48 -16.92 -34.69
CA PHE A 13 -3.41 -17.25 -33.75
C PHE A 13 -3.34 -16.26 -32.58
N PHE A 14 -3.41 -14.95 -32.84
CA PHE A 14 -3.42 -13.93 -31.79
C PHE A 14 -4.65 -14.03 -30.88
N LEU A 15 -5.84 -14.30 -31.44
CA LEU A 15 -7.06 -14.49 -30.63
C LEU A 15 -6.95 -15.71 -29.71
N ILE A 16 -6.43 -16.83 -30.22
CA ILE A 16 -6.18 -18.03 -29.42
C ILE A 16 -5.13 -17.75 -28.35
N ALA A 17 -4.04 -17.07 -28.69
CA ALA A 17 -3.02 -16.68 -27.74
C ALA A 17 -3.59 -15.79 -26.62
N ILE A 18 -4.40 -14.78 -26.95
CA ILE A 18 -5.08 -13.94 -25.95
C ILE A 18 -5.99 -14.80 -25.06
N PHE A 19 -6.80 -15.68 -25.65
CA PHE A 19 -7.71 -16.56 -24.92
C PHE A 19 -6.97 -17.54 -23.98
N LEU A 20 -5.78 -18.01 -24.35
CA LEU A 20 -4.98 -18.90 -23.49
C LEU A 20 -4.17 -18.13 -22.44
N LEU A 21 -3.73 -16.92 -22.74
CA LEU A 21 -2.80 -16.16 -21.91
C LEU A 21 -3.44 -15.08 -21.04
N TYR A 22 -4.73 -14.75 -21.21
CA TYR A 22 -5.33 -13.66 -20.43
C TYR A 22 -5.27 -13.90 -18.91
N LYS A 23 -5.50 -15.13 -18.44
CA LYS A 23 -5.48 -15.44 -17.00
C LYS A 23 -4.12 -15.18 -16.34
N PRO A 24 -2.99 -15.77 -16.80
CA PRO A 24 -1.69 -15.49 -16.19
C PRO A 24 -1.28 -14.03 -16.34
N ILE A 25 -1.64 -13.36 -17.45
CA ILE A 25 -1.36 -11.93 -17.63
C ILE A 25 -2.10 -11.10 -16.57
N LEU A 26 -3.42 -11.30 -16.44
CA LEU A 26 -4.23 -10.54 -15.50
C LEU A 26 -3.82 -10.83 -14.05
N ASN A 27 -3.62 -12.09 -13.65
CA ASN A 27 -3.11 -12.40 -12.30
C ASN A 27 -1.75 -11.73 -12.07
N GLY A 28 -0.84 -11.81 -13.06
CA GLY A 28 0.46 -11.15 -13.00
C GLY A 28 0.36 -9.64 -12.79
N MET A 29 -0.63 -8.96 -13.39
CA MET A 29 -0.88 -7.54 -13.18
C MET A 29 -1.25 -7.22 -11.72
N ALA A 30 -2.09 -8.03 -11.08
CA ALA A 30 -2.46 -7.82 -9.67
C ALA A 30 -1.29 -8.15 -8.73
N HIS A 31 -0.63 -9.29 -8.91
CA HIS A 31 0.53 -9.68 -8.11
C HIS A 31 1.70 -8.73 -8.27
N TYR A 32 1.86 -8.09 -9.42
CA TYR A 32 2.86 -7.03 -9.60
C TYR A 32 2.63 -5.91 -8.59
N LEU A 33 1.39 -5.49 -8.30
CA LEU A 33 1.13 -4.41 -7.33
C LEU A 33 1.58 -4.75 -5.89
N VAL A 34 1.79 -6.03 -5.58
CA VAL A 34 2.34 -6.48 -4.31
C VAL A 34 3.86 -6.33 -4.32
N TYR A 35 4.37 -5.52 -3.41
CA TYR A 35 5.80 -5.39 -3.16
C TYR A 35 6.20 -6.34 -2.01
N PRO A 36 7.36 -7.02 -2.12
CA PRO A 36 7.79 -7.97 -1.10
C PRO A 36 7.91 -7.36 0.30
N ASP A 37 7.39 -8.09 1.28
CA ASP A 37 7.53 -7.73 2.70
C ASP A 37 9.00 -7.68 3.14
N LYS A 38 9.36 -6.66 3.90
CA LYS A 38 10.70 -6.52 4.49
C LYS A 38 10.62 -6.20 5.98
N LYS A 39 10.55 -7.25 6.79
CA LYS A 39 10.50 -7.19 8.26
C LYS A 39 11.89 -7.01 8.85
N GLN A 40 12.37 -5.77 8.91
CA GLN A 40 13.61 -5.42 9.60
C GLN A 40 13.34 -4.37 10.68
N LYS A 41 14.20 -4.33 11.71
CA LYS A 41 14.10 -3.30 12.76
C LYS A 41 14.09 -1.90 12.15
N SER A 42 13.14 -1.08 12.57
CA SER A 42 12.87 0.25 12.06
C SER A 42 12.65 1.20 13.23
N ASP A 43 12.83 2.50 13.01
CA ASP A 43 12.58 3.53 14.02
C ASP A 43 11.07 3.77 14.19
N TYR A 44 10.30 3.62 13.11
CA TYR A 44 8.85 3.83 13.09
C TYR A 44 8.14 2.81 12.19
N ILE A 45 6.97 2.37 12.65
CA ILE A 45 5.93 1.79 11.78
C ILE A 45 5.04 2.95 11.30
N ILE A 46 4.86 3.09 9.99
CA ILE A 46 3.96 4.08 9.39
C ILE A 46 2.69 3.35 8.97
N LEU A 47 1.62 3.53 9.76
CA LEU A 47 0.32 2.94 9.52
C LEU A 47 -0.48 3.87 8.60
N LEU A 48 -0.71 3.44 7.35
CA LEU A 48 -1.44 4.22 6.34
C LEU A 48 -2.95 4.00 6.45
N GLY A 49 -3.71 5.09 6.46
CA GLY A 49 -5.17 5.06 6.32
C GLY A 49 -5.67 4.61 4.94
N GLY A 50 -6.98 4.49 4.83
CA GLY A 50 -7.74 3.82 3.78
C GLY A 50 -8.09 2.36 4.11
N GLU A 51 -8.23 1.97 5.39
CA GLU A 51 -8.70 0.63 5.78
C GLU A 51 -10.21 0.61 6.09
N ARG A 52 -10.87 -0.54 5.91
CA ARG A 52 -12.30 -0.69 6.22
C ARG A 52 -12.58 -1.64 7.38
N ASP A 53 -11.66 -2.57 7.68
CA ASP A 53 -11.88 -3.69 8.60
C ASP A 53 -10.88 -3.76 9.77
N GLY A 54 -9.95 -2.79 9.85
CA GLY A 54 -8.95 -2.72 10.92
C GLY A 54 -7.73 -3.62 10.72
N GLN A 55 -7.57 -4.30 9.58
CA GLN A 55 -6.45 -5.23 9.36
C GLN A 55 -5.09 -4.53 9.29
N ARG A 56 -5.02 -3.31 8.74
CA ARG A 56 -3.77 -2.53 8.73
C ARG A 56 -3.40 -2.16 10.15
N THR A 57 -4.37 -1.71 10.95
CA THR A 57 -4.15 -1.42 12.36
C THR A 57 -3.73 -2.66 13.16
N ARG A 58 -4.38 -3.81 12.95
CA ARG A 58 -4.00 -5.08 13.60
C ARG A 58 -2.59 -5.51 13.24
N LYS A 59 -2.22 -5.43 11.96
CA LYS A 59 -0.85 -5.73 11.52
C LYS A 59 0.16 -4.77 12.14
N ALA A 60 -0.12 -3.48 12.21
CA ALA A 60 0.77 -2.51 12.85
C ALA A 60 0.98 -2.83 14.34
N ALA A 61 -0.09 -3.18 15.07
CA ALA A 61 0.01 -3.60 16.46
C ALA A 61 0.80 -4.92 16.63
N GLU A 62 0.60 -5.90 15.75
CA GLU A 62 1.37 -7.15 15.72
C GLU A 62 2.88 -6.87 15.55
N LEU A 63 3.25 -6.05 14.56
CA LEU A 63 4.64 -5.70 14.29
C LEU A 63 5.27 -4.89 15.44
N TYR A 64 4.50 -3.99 16.04
CA TYR A 64 4.91 -3.24 17.23
C TYR A 64 5.22 -4.18 18.40
N LYS A 65 4.32 -5.12 18.71
CA LYS A 65 4.51 -6.11 19.78
C LYS A 65 5.67 -7.07 19.49
N ALA A 66 5.92 -7.38 18.23
CA ALA A 66 7.11 -8.12 17.79
C ALA A 66 8.42 -7.29 17.89
N GLY A 67 8.33 -6.04 18.34
CA GLY A 67 9.44 -5.11 18.53
C GLY A 67 10.03 -4.61 17.21
N LEU A 68 9.31 -4.67 16.09
CA LEU A 68 9.83 -4.21 14.80
C LEU A 68 10.24 -2.74 14.85
N ALA A 69 9.42 -1.91 15.50
CA ALA A 69 9.72 -0.52 15.79
C ALA A 69 9.15 -0.12 17.15
N PRO A 70 9.78 0.82 17.85
CA PRO A 70 9.34 1.28 19.17
C PRO A 70 8.14 2.25 19.11
N LYS A 71 7.74 2.75 17.93
CA LYS A 71 6.63 3.70 17.78
C LYS A 71 5.85 3.49 16.48
N ILE A 72 4.58 3.89 16.50
CA ILE A 72 3.67 3.86 15.34
C ILE A 72 3.27 5.30 15.00
N ILE A 73 3.44 5.70 13.74
CA ILE A 73 2.85 6.91 13.17
C ILE A 73 1.59 6.51 12.41
N VAL A 74 0.43 6.97 12.87
CA VAL A 74 -0.85 6.81 12.19
C VAL A 74 -1.03 7.99 11.23
N SER A 75 -0.95 7.75 9.93
CA SER A 75 -1.02 8.78 8.88
C SER A 75 -2.32 8.66 8.10
N SER A 76 -3.29 9.48 8.50
CA SER A 76 -4.56 9.68 7.81
C SER A 76 -5.29 10.93 8.29
N GLY A 77 -5.54 11.85 7.39
CA GLY A 77 -6.48 12.96 7.56
C GLY A 77 -7.90 12.67 7.04
N ALA A 78 -8.21 11.43 6.65
CA ALA A 78 -9.54 11.07 6.17
C ALA A 78 -10.60 11.23 7.27
N GLN A 79 -11.76 11.75 6.90
CA GLN A 79 -12.93 11.83 7.78
C GLN A 79 -13.83 10.63 7.52
N ILE A 80 -14.24 9.95 8.58
CA ILE A 80 -15.26 8.90 8.51
C ILE A 80 -16.64 9.53 8.71
N SER A 81 -16.73 10.53 9.59
CA SER A 81 -17.92 11.33 9.79
C SER A 81 -17.55 12.75 10.22
N TRP A 82 -18.56 13.61 10.37
CA TRP A 82 -18.38 14.97 10.89
C TRP A 82 -17.80 15.03 12.32
N ARG A 83 -17.81 13.90 13.07
CA ARG A 83 -17.26 13.82 14.44
C ARG A 83 -15.94 13.07 14.54
N THR A 84 -15.59 12.23 13.56
CA THR A 84 -14.45 11.32 13.69
C THR A 84 -13.61 11.23 12.42
N THR A 85 -12.30 11.10 12.64
CA THR A 85 -11.32 10.84 11.59
C THR A 85 -10.92 9.38 11.63
N GLU A 86 -10.49 8.87 10.49
CA GLU A 86 -9.98 7.51 10.38
C GLU A 86 -8.83 7.27 11.37
N SER A 87 -7.88 8.21 11.42
CA SER A 87 -6.77 8.14 12.35
C SER A 87 -7.19 8.02 13.82
N LYS A 88 -8.31 8.62 14.25
CA LYS A 88 -8.82 8.47 15.62
C LYS A 88 -9.35 7.05 15.88
N GLU A 89 -10.05 6.45 14.94
CA GLU A 89 -10.52 5.06 15.06
C GLU A 89 -9.36 4.07 15.06
N MET A 90 -8.38 4.26 14.18
CA MET A 90 -7.16 3.46 14.15
C MET A 90 -6.42 3.52 15.49
N VAL A 91 -6.28 4.71 16.09
CA VAL A 91 -5.67 4.87 17.42
C VAL A 91 -6.48 4.18 18.51
N ALA A 92 -7.81 4.27 18.48
CA ALA A 92 -8.65 3.56 19.45
C ALA A 92 -8.43 2.05 19.38
N LEU A 93 -8.35 1.49 18.16
CA LEU A 93 -8.06 0.07 17.96
C LEU A 93 -6.63 -0.30 18.36
N LEU A 94 -5.61 0.52 18.06
CA LEU A 94 -4.23 0.29 18.54
C LEU A 94 -4.17 0.20 20.07
N LYS A 95 -4.87 1.10 20.76
CA LYS A 95 -4.95 1.10 22.23
C LYS A 95 -5.67 -0.13 22.77
N GLN A 96 -6.77 -0.53 22.15
CA GLN A 96 -7.48 -1.76 22.50
C GLN A 96 -6.58 -2.99 22.29
N LEU A 97 -5.72 -2.96 21.27
CA LEU A 97 -4.72 -3.99 21.02
C LEU A 97 -3.50 -3.88 21.94
N GLY A 98 -3.45 -2.94 22.89
CA GLY A 98 -2.39 -2.85 23.90
C GLY A 98 -1.14 -2.08 23.45
N VAL A 99 -1.24 -1.22 22.43
CA VAL A 99 -0.19 -0.24 22.13
C VAL A 99 -0.35 0.98 23.06
N PRO A 100 0.67 1.38 23.83
CA PRO A 100 0.61 2.54 24.71
C PRO A 100 0.40 3.85 23.92
N ASN A 101 -0.26 4.83 24.54
CA ASN A 101 -0.62 6.07 23.85
C ASN A 101 0.61 6.93 23.52
N GLU A 102 1.64 6.86 24.35
CA GLU A 102 2.94 7.54 24.21
C GLU A 102 3.79 7.03 23.03
N ASP A 103 3.49 5.84 22.53
CA ASP A 103 4.15 5.21 21.38
C ASP A 103 3.37 5.42 20.07
N ILE A 104 2.21 6.06 20.16
CA ILE A 104 1.35 6.39 19.02
C ILE A 104 1.49 7.88 18.70
N ILE A 105 1.86 8.17 17.45
CA ILE A 105 1.96 9.52 16.92
C ILE A 105 0.88 9.68 15.84
N LEU A 106 0.10 10.76 15.93
CA LEU A 106 -0.97 11.06 14.99
C LEU A 106 -0.52 12.07 13.92
N GLU A 107 -0.72 11.73 12.66
CA GLU A 107 -0.63 12.61 11.51
C GLU A 107 -2.02 12.67 10.84
N GLN A 108 -2.70 13.82 10.94
CA GLN A 108 -4.12 13.98 10.61
C GLN A 108 -4.40 14.92 9.42
N LYS A 109 -3.37 15.31 8.67
CA LYS A 109 -3.50 16.29 7.59
C LYS A 109 -3.61 15.64 6.21
N SER A 110 -3.02 14.46 6.04
CA SER A 110 -2.91 13.81 4.76
C SER A 110 -4.26 13.38 4.14
N ARG A 111 -4.40 13.60 2.83
CA ARG A 111 -5.52 13.16 1.99
C ARG A 111 -5.06 12.31 0.80
N SER A 112 -3.75 12.12 0.65
CA SER A 112 -3.15 11.28 -0.38
C SER A 112 -1.92 10.53 0.14
N THR A 113 -1.51 9.47 -0.54
CA THR A 113 -0.29 8.72 -0.20
C THR A 113 0.98 9.58 -0.30
N TYR A 114 0.99 10.60 -1.17
CA TYR A 114 2.11 11.54 -1.25
C TYR A 114 2.15 12.50 -0.06
N GLU A 115 1.00 13.00 0.38
CA GLU A 115 0.92 13.80 1.61
C GLU A 115 1.26 12.97 2.85
N ASN A 116 0.84 11.68 2.91
CA ASN A 116 1.29 10.77 3.97
C ASN A 116 2.83 10.75 4.05
N ALA A 117 3.50 10.59 2.91
CA ALA A 117 4.95 10.57 2.84
C ALA A 117 5.58 11.91 3.24
N LEU A 118 5.06 13.02 2.72
CA LEU A 118 5.56 14.37 3.04
C LEU A 118 5.42 14.70 4.52
N TYR A 119 4.23 14.53 5.09
CA TYR A 119 3.97 14.86 6.49
C TYR A 119 4.67 13.89 7.44
N THR A 120 4.84 12.62 7.05
CA THR A 120 5.73 11.70 7.79
C THR A 120 7.16 12.21 7.77
N ARG A 121 7.70 12.63 6.61
CA ARG A 121 9.07 13.16 6.52
C ARG A 121 9.26 14.39 7.40
N GLU A 122 8.30 15.31 7.40
CA GLU A 122 8.32 16.49 8.27
C GLU A 122 8.28 16.11 9.77
N LEU A 123 7.45 15.12 10.16
CA LEU A 123 7.40 14.61 11.54
C LEU A 123 8.70 13.95 12.02
N LEU A 124 9.54 13.49 11.09
CA LEU A 124 10.83 12.86 11.38
C LEU A 124 12.00 13.84 11.32
N LYS A 125 11.79 15.07 10.82
CA LYS A 125 12.82 16.08 10.70
C LYS A 125 13.37 16.46 12.08
N GLY A 126 14.69 16.41 12.24
CA GLY A 126 15.37 16.72 13.50
C GLY A 126 15.25 15.63 14.58
N LYS A 127 14.61 14.49 14.30
CA LYS A 127 14.61 13.35 15.22
C LYS A 127 15.86 12.49 15.03
N THR A 128 16.40 12.00 16.13
CA THR A 128 17.46 10.99 16.11
C THR A 128 16.86 9.64 15.72
N LEU A 129 17.36 9.07 14.61
CA LEU A 129 16.97 7.75 14.11
C LEU A 129 18.14 6.79 14.29
N HIS A 130 17.92 5.69 15.00
CA HIS A 130 18.94 4.69 15.29
C HIS A 130 19.14 3.75 14.09
N HIS A 131 18.03 3.29 13.49
CA HIS A 131 18.08 2.38 12.34
C HIS A 131 18.10 3.10 11.01
N LYS A 132 17.73 4.39 10.99
CA LYS A 132 17.49 5.19 9.78
C LYS A 132 16.55 4.45 8.83
N ARG A 133 15.46 3.90 9.37
CA ARG A 133 14.52 3.08 8.62
C ARG A 133 13.10 3.25 9.11
N ILE A 134 12.16 3.28 8.17
CA ILE A 134 10.73 3.24 8.44
C ILE A 134 10.09 2.04 7.73
N THR A 135 9.03 1.48 8.33
CA THR A 135 8.25 0.39 7.74
C THR A 135 6.82 0.83 7.51
N LEU A 136 6.37 0.85 6.26
CA LEU A 136 4.99 1.14 5.89
C LEU A 136 4.10 -0.09 6.14
N VAL A 137 2.92 0.12 6.71
CA VAL A 137 1.87 -0.90 6.83
C VAL A 137 0.66 -0.45 6.03
N THR A 138 0.30 -1.24 5.03
CA THR A 138 -0.85 -1.01 4.14
C THR A 138 -1.30 -2.31 3.48
N ASP A 139 -2.33 -2.28 2.63
CA ASP A 139 -2.84 -3.49 1.97
C ASP A 139 -1.87 -4.01 0.91
N ASN A 140 -1.92 -5.32 0.67
CA ASN A 140 -1.02 -6.03 -0.23
C ASN A 140 -0.93 -5.36 -1.61
N TRP A 141 -2.05 -5.10 -2.28
CA TRP A 141 -2.12 -4.45 -3.57
C TRP A 141 -1.70 -2.97 -3.55
N HIS A 142 -1.64 -2.32 -2.38
CA HIS A 142 -1.28 -0.90 -2.24
C HIS A 142 0.22 -0.68 -1.98
N THR A 143 0.94 -1.76 -1.66
CA THR A 143 2.35 -1.70 -1.22
C THR A 143 3.27 -1.12 -2.28
N ARG A 144 3.18 -1.53 -3.56
CA ARG A 144 4.10 -1.03 -4.61
C ARG A 144 4.02 0.48 -4.79
N ARG A 145 2.80 1.02 -4.91
CA ARG A 145 2.59 2.47 -5.07
C ARG A 145 3.03 3.24 -3.83
N SER A 146 2.69 2.74 -2.64
CA SER A 146 3.10 3.37 -1.37
C SER A 146 4.60 3.48 -1.24
N ILE A 147 5.34 2.38 -1.49
CA ILE A 147 6.80 2.39 -1.42
C ILE A 147 7.41 3.29 -2.49
N PHE A 148 6.90 3.25 -3.72
CA PHE A 148 7.39 4.13 -4.80
C PHE A 148 7.33 5.59 -4.36
N ILE A 149 6.17 6.03 -3.87
CA ILE A 149 5.93 7.41 -3.42
C ILE A 149 6.82 7.76 -2.22
N PHE A 150 6.84 6.93 -1.18
CA PHE A 150 7.66 7.20 0.00
C PHE A 150 9.15 7.23 -0.34
N ARG A 151 9.67 6.31 -1.16
CA ARG A 151 11.07 6.34 -1.58
C ARG A 151 11.44 7.59 -2.35
N LYS A 152 10.54 8.09 -3.21
CA LYS A 152 10.72 9.38 -3.89
C LYS A 152 10.80 10.53 -2.89
N VAL A 153 9.87 10.60 -1.93
CA VAL A 153 9.87 11.64 -0.90
C VAL A 153 11.09 11.55 0.03
N PHE A 154 11.59 10.36 0.33
CA PHE A 154 12.69 10.13 1.27
C PHE A 154 14.08 10.00 0.62
N MET A 155 14.20 10.17 -0.71
CA MET A 155 15.42 9.89 -1.47
C MET A 155 16.69 10.51 -0.86
N ASP A 156 16.61 11.77 -0.43
CA ASP A 156 17.76 12.52 0.12
C ASP A 156 17.81 12.56 1.65
N SER A 157 16.97 11.75 2.32
CA SER A 157 16.91 11.73 3.79
C SER A 157 17.92 10.77 4.43
N GLY A 158 18.48 9.85 3.64
CA GLY A 158 19.26 8.73 4.16
C GLY A 158 18.45 7.71 4.97
N ILE A 159 17.11 7.79 4.92
CA ILE A 159 16.19 6.87 5.59
C ILE A 159 15.73 5.80 4.59
N GLU A 160 15.91 4.53 4.96
CA GLU A 160 15.42 3.40 4.20
C GLU A 160 13.90 3.22 4.39
N VAL A 161 13.18 2.98 3.30
CA VAL A 161 11.73 2.73 3.31
C VAL A 161 11.44 1.27 2.98
N ASN A 162 10.88 0.57 3.96
CA ASN A 162 10.38 -0.81 3.86
C ASN A 162 8.85 -0.85 3.88
N SER A 163 8.26 -1.98 3.53
CA SER A 163 6.83 -2.24 3.74
C SER A 163 6.58 -3.61 4.32
N VAL A 164 5.45 -3.76 5.00
CA VAL A 164 4.84 -5.03 5.35
C VAL A 164 3.35 -4.92 5.03
N ALA A 165 2.84 -5.84 4.23
CA ALA A 165 1.42 -5.89 3.91
C ALA A 165 0.61 -6.32 5.14
N SER A 166 -0.57 -5.72 5.33
CA SER A 166 -1.58 -6.17 6.29
C SER A 166 -2.07 -7.57 5.97
N TYR A 167 -1.96 -7.99 4.69
CA TYR A 167 -2.68 -9.12 4.10
C TYR A 167 -4.11 -9.10 4.62
N SER A 168 -4.81 -8.01 4.29
CA SER A 168 -6.19 -7.82 4.69
C SER A 168 -7.02 -9.06 4.37
N LEU A 169 -7.92 -9.42 5.27
CA LEU A 169 -8.95 -10.43 5.01
C LEU A 169 -10.01 -9.91 4.02
N GLU A 170 -9.87 -8.66 3.55
CA GLU A 170 -10.71 -8.07 2.53
C GLU A 170 -10.75 -8.88 1.22
N LYS A 171 -11.91 -8.80 0.58
CA LYS A 171 -12.35 -9.49 -0.64
C LYS A 171 -11.52 -9.19 -1.90
N VAL A 172 -10.41 -8.46 -1.80
CA VAL A 172 -9.59 -8.16 -2.98
C VAL A 172 -8.76 -9.39 -3.32
N TRP A 173 -9.33 -10.23 -4.18
CA TRP A 173 -8.67 -11.40 -4.73
C TRP A 173 -7.63 -10.94 -5.74
N LEU A 174 -6.36 -11.32 -5.56
CA LEU A 174 -5.33 -11.06 -6.57
C LEU A 174 -5.45 -12.01 -7.76
N ASP A 175 -5.84 -13.25 -7.49
CA ASP A 175 -6.13 -14.23 -8.52
C ASP A 175 -7.58 -14.12 -8.96
N ASN A 176 -7.83 -14.16 -10.28
CA ASN A 176 -9.16 -14.02 -10.86
C ASN A 176 -9.87 -12.71 -10.48
N TRP A 177 -9.12 -11.65 -10.18
CA TRP A 177 -9.62 -10.34 -9.75
C TRP A 177 -10.66 -9.73 -10.70
N TRP A 178 -10.60 -10.05 -12.00
CA TRP A 178 -11.55 -9.58 -13.02
C TRP A 178 -12.94 -10.22 -12.92
N GLN A 179 -13.12 -11.24 -12.07
CA GLN A 179 -14.41 -11.89 -11.84
C GLN A 179 -15.18 -11.26 -10.67
N ASP A 180 -14.52 -10.43 -9.87
CA ASP A 180 -15.10 -9.73 -8.73
C ASP A 180 -15.06 -8.21 -8.96
N HIS A 181 -16.19 -7.55 -8.73
CA HIS A 181 -16.33 -6.13 -9.04
C HIS A 181 -15.44 -5.26 -8.15
N GLU A 182 -15.37 -5.57 -6.86
CA GLU A 182 -14.57 -4.82 -5.88
C GLU A 182 -13.08 -4.98 -6.18
N SER A 183 -12.61 -6.21 -6.41
CA SER A 183 -11.24 -6.50 -6.83
C SER A 183 -10.88 -5.79 -8.14
N THR A 184 -11.79 -5.78 -9.11
CA THR A 184 -11.61 -5.06 -10.39
C THR A 184 -11.43 -3.57 -10.18
N GLN A 185 -12.27 -2.95 -9.35
CA GLN A 185 -12.16 -1.52 -9.08
C GLN A 185 -10.85 -1.17 -8.38
N GLU A 186 -10.46 -1.92 -7.35
CA GLU A 186 -9.24 -1.63 -6.59
C GLU A 186 -7.98 -1.84 -7.44
N ILE A 187 -7.85 -2.97 -8.14
CA ILE A 187 -6.67 -3.27 -8.97
C ILE A 187 -6.52 -2.25 -10.11
N LEU A 188 -7.60 -1.94 -10.85
CA LEU A 188 -7.53 -0.96 -11.94
C LEU A 188 -7.26 0.46 -11.43
N THR A 189 -7.87 0.86 -10.31
CA THR A 189 -7.63 2.16 -9.69
C THR A 189 -6.18 2.30 -9.25
N GLU A 190 -5.60 1.26 -8.70
CA GLU A 190 -4.20 1.29 -8.26
C GLU A 190 -3.22 1.32 -9.41
N TRP A 191 -3.48 0.62 -10.51
CA TRP A 191 -2.71 0.76 -11.74
C TRP A 191 -2.80 2.19 -12.30
N ALA A 192 -4.01 2.74 -12.40
CA ALA A 192 -4.21 4.10 -12.88
C ALA A 192 -3.47 5.12 -12.01
N ARG A 193 -3.60 5.02 -10.68
CA ARG A 193 -2.87 5.88 -9.74
C ARG A 193 -1.36 5.68 -9.88
N LEU A 194 -0.87 4.44 -9.92
CA LEU A 194 0.56 4.18 -10.03
C LEU A 194 1.16 4.84 -11.27
N VAL A 195 0.50 4.72 -12.42
CA VAL A 195 0.91 5.39 -13.67
C VAL A 195 0.90 6.91 -13.53
N VAL A 196 -0.17 7.49 -12.97
CA VAL A 196 -0.25 8.95 -12.73
C VAL A 196 0.91 9.43 -11.84
N TYR A 197 1.21 8.71 -10.76
CA TYR A 197 2.31 9.07 -9.87
C TYR A 197 3.69 8.89 -10.54
N TRP A 198 3.85 7.91 -11.42
CA TRP A 198 5.08 7.71 -12.21
C TRP A 198 5.33 8.85 -13.20
N ILE A 199 4.26 9.39 -13.80
CA ILE A 199 4.36 10.52 -14.73
C ILE A 199 4.60 11.82 -13.96
N LYS A 200 3.97 11.98 -12.79
CA LYS A 200 4.03 13.20 -12.00
C LYS A 200 5.35 13.39 -11.22
N TYR A 201 6.07 12.31 -10.86
CA TYR A 201 7.25 12.34 -9.97
C TYR A 201 8.38 11.41 -10.41
#